data_AF-A0A3D3A5G8-F1
#
_entry.id   AF-A0A3D3A5G8-F1
#
_cell.length_a   1.000
_cell.length_b   1.000
_cell.length_c   1.000
_cell.angle_alpha   90.00
_cell.angle_beta   90.00
_cell.angle_gamma   90.00
#
_symmetry.space_group_name_H-M   'P 1'
#
loop_
_entity.id
_entity.type
_entity.pdbx_description
1 polymer ?
#
loop_
_entity_poly.entity_id
_entity_poly.type
_entity_poly.pdbx_seq_one_letter_code
_entity_poly.pdbx_strand_id
1 'polypeptide(L)'
;VKRHHETDYYPYEIWHYHKAGRFNNKRFLFFAPHVVGECFELLHSDMLGERQNEDWLSQLRSRENTLQVSKSMENRLNPRDTFSGEEPEDLFFNPR
;
A
#
# COMPACT_ATOMS: atom_id res chain seq x y z
N VAL A 1 19.51 -1.10 6.73
CA VAL A 1 18.77 0.19 6.79
C VAL A 1 17.39 -0.11 7.37
N LYS A 2 17.16 0.20 8.65
CA LYS A 2 15.82 0.11 9.24
C LYS A 2 15.11 1.42 8.94
N ARG A 3 14.10 1.40 8.07
CA ARG A 3 13.22 2.55 7.85
C ARG A 3 12.20 2.56 8.99
N HIS A 4 12.42 3.42 9.97
CA HIS A 4 11.41 3.79 10.95
C HIS A 4 10.53 4.87 10.33
N HIS A 5 9.71 4.50 9.35
CA HIS A 5 8.57 5.30 8.95
C HIS A 5 7.36 4.58 9.54
N GLU A 6 6.69 5.22 10.49
CA GLU A 6 5.31 4.86 10.80
C GLU A 6 4.54 5.03 9.49
N THR A 7 4.31 3.92 8.81
CA THR A 7 3.61 3.93 7.54
C THR A 7 2.13 4.25 7.83
N ASP A 8 1.54 5.21 7.10
CA ASP A 8 0.10 5.54 7.20
C ASP A 8 -0.82 4.38 6.74
N TYR A 9 -0.24 3.22 6.44
CA TYR A 9 -0.84 2.05 5.84
C TYR A 9 -0.71 0.83 6.77
N TYR A 10 -1.68 -0.07 6.71
CA TYR A 10 -1.52 -1.42 7.24
C TYR A 10 -0.31 -2.11 6.59
N PRO A 11 0.38 -3.04 7.29
CA PRO A 11 1.41 -3.86 6.67
C PRO A 11 0.86 -4.53 5.41
N TYR A 12 1.62 -4.44 4.32
CA TYR A 12 1.19 -4.92 3.02
C TYR A 12 2.33 -5.52 2.20
N GLU A 13 1.97 -6.39 1.27
CA GLU A 13 2.86 -7.00 0.30
C GLU A 13 2.27 -6.91 -1.10
N ILE A 14 3.09 -6.53 -2.06
CA ILE A 14 2.72 -6.52 -3.47
C ILE A 14 3.50 -7.62 -4.17
N TRP A 15 2.76 -8.56 -4.74
CA TRP A 15 3.31 -9.68 -5.47
C TRP A 15 3.07 -9.46 -6.95
N HIS A 16 4.15 -9.51 -7.73
CA HIS A 16 4.10 -9.41 -9.18
C HIS A 16 4.53 -10.72 -9.83
N TYR A 17 3.60 -11.34 -10.55
CA TYR A 17 3.85 -12.52 -11.36
C TYR A 17 3.97 -12.11 -12.82
N HIS A 18 5.19 -12.19 -13.36
CA HIS A 18 5.42 -11.99 -14.79
C HIS A 18 4.63 -13.01 -15.64
N LYS A 19 4.48 -14.25 -15.15
CA LYS A 19 3.71 -15.31 -15.80
C LYS A 19 2.89 -16.10 -14.77
N ALA A 20 1.58 -16.09 -14.93
CA ALA A 20 0.60 -16.81 -14.12
C ALA A 20 -0.27 -17.67 -15.06
N GLY A 21 0.23 -18.85 -15.44
CA GLY A 21 -0.43 -19.72 -16.40
C GLY A 21 -0.55 -19.08 -17.78
N ARG A 22 -1.80 -18.79 -18.21
CA ARG A 22 -2.10 -18.09 -19.47
C ARG A 22 -2.06 -16.57 -19.37
N PHE A 23 -1.97 -16.04 -18.15
CA PHE A 23 -1.96 -14.62 -17.87
C PHE A 23 -0.53 -14.13 -17.63
N ASN A 24 -0.26 -12.87 -17.96
CA ASN A 24 1.04 -12.24 -17.75
C ASN A 24 0.86 -10.93 -16.97
N ASN A 25 1.93 -10.50 -16.32
CA ASN A 25 2.01 -9.26 -15.55
C ASN A 25 0.82 -9.09 -14.59
N LYS A 26 0.61 -10.10 -13.76
CA LYS A 26 -0.48 -10.12 -12.77
C LYS A 26 0.03 -9.72 -11.41
N ARG A 27 -0.75 -8.87 -10.75
CA ARG A 27 -0.38 -8.25 -9.48
C ARG A 27 -1.42 -8.57 -8.43
N PHE A 28 -0.94 -8.72 -7.21
CA PHE A 28 -1.74 -9.04 -6.04
C PHE A 28 -1.23 -8.18 -4.89
N LEU A 29 -2.14 -7.43 -4.28
CA LEU A 29 -1.87 -6.65 -3.09
C LEU A 29 -2.50 -7.39 -1.91
N PHE A 30 -1.66 -7.77 -0.96
CA PHE A 30 -2.09 -8.36 0.30
C PHE A 30 -1.86 -7.37 1.43
N PHE A 31 -2.75 -7.36 2.43
CA PHE A 31 -2.63 -6.50 3.61
C PHE A 31 -3.00 -7.27 4.88
N ALA A 32 -2.46 -6.84 6.02
CA ALA A 32 -2.77 -7.41 7.33
C ALA A 32 -3.58 -6.39 8.17
N PRO A 33 -4.93 -6.45 8.16
CA PRO A 33 -5.76 -5.53 8.95
C PRO A 33 -5.73 -5.81 10.45
N HIS A 34 -5.33 -7.02 10.86
CA HIS A 34 -5.31 -7.47 12.24
C HIS A 34 -3.87 -7.70 12.71
N VAL A 35 -3.51 -7.13 13.86
CA VAL A 35 -2.16 -7.28 14.47
C VAL A 35 -1.95 -8.68 15.06
N VAL A 36 -3.03 -9.38 15.40
CA VAL A 36 -2.97 -10.70 16.03
C VAL A 36 -3.00 -11.77 14.95
N GLY A 37 -1.83 -12.31 14.61
CA GLY A 37 -1.70 -13.54 13.83
C GLY A 37 -1.10 -13.44 12.42
N GLU A 38 -0.64 -12.26 11.99
CA GLU A 38 0.03 -12.03 10.68
C GLU A 38 -0.65 -12.72 9.47
N CYS A 39 -1.98 -12.77 9.48
CA CYS A 39 -2.75 -13.27 8.36
C CYS A 39 -2.87 -12.16 7.31
N PHE A 40 -2.18 -12.32 6.20
CA PHE A 40 -2.34 -11.46 5.03
C PHE A 40 -3.61 -11.83 4.27
N GLU A 41 -4.44 -10.85 4.00
CA GLU A 41 -5.68 -10.96 3.22
C GLU A 41 -5.48 -10.31 1.85
N LEU A 42 -6.07 -10.87 0.79
CA LEU A 42 -6.01 -10.27 -0.54
C LEU A 42 -6.84 -8.98 -0.57
N LEU A 43 -6.21 -7.82 -0.73
CA LEU A 43 -6.91 -6.54 -0.80
C LEU A 43 -7.38 -6.21 -2.22
N HIS A 44 -6.51 -6.43 -3.21
CA HIS A 44 -6.73 -6.08 -4.61
C HIS A 44 -5.90 -6.95 -5.56
N SER A 45 -6.42 -7.25 -6.74
CA SER A 45 -5.70 -7.94 -7.82
C SER A 45 -6.21 -7.55 -9.21
N ASP A 46 -5.29 -7.57 -10.19
CA ASP A 46 -5.61 -7.44 -11.62
C ASP A 46 -5.91 -8.79 -12.31
N MET A 47 -5.96 -9.86 -11.54
CA MET A 47 -6.26 -11.20 -12.04
C MET A 47 -7.76 -11.36 -12.24
N LEU A 48 -8.17 -11.85 -13.40
CA LEU A 48 -9.58 -12.10 -13.67
C LEU A 48 -10.09 -13.22 -12.77
N GLY A 49 -11.20 -12.97 -12.08
CA GLY A 49 -11.80 -13.92 -11.12
C GLY A 49 -11.35 -13.71 -9.68
N GLU A 50 -10.40 -12.83 -9.43
CA GLU A 50 -9.95 -12.43 -8.09
C GLU A 50 -10.63 -11.13 -7.63
N ARG A 51 -10.34 -10.72 -6.40
CA ARG A 51 -10.88 -9.49 -5.81
C ARG A 51 -10.32 -8.25 -6.52
N GLN A 52 -11.17 -7.58 -7.30
CA GLN A 52 -10.89 -6.26 -7.87
C GLN A 52 -11.54 -5.20 -7.00
N ASN A 53 -10.74 -4.46 -6.26
CA ASN A 53 -11.18 -3.47 -5.30
C ASN A 53 -10.61 -2.11 -5.67
N GLU A 54 -11.38 -1.22 -6.30
CA GLU A 54 -10.86 0.10 -6.73
C GLU A 54 -10.55 1.02 -5.53
N ASP A 55 -11.20 0.80 -4.39
CA ASP A 55 -11.00 1.56 -3.15
C ASP A 55 -9.88 1.00 -2.27
N TRP A 56 -9.05 0.12 -2.81
CA TRP A 56 -7.99 -0.57 -2.07
C TRP A 56 -7.05 0.39 -1.35
N LEU A 57 -6.71 1.51 -1.98
CA LEU A 57 -5.80 2.50 -1.41
C LEU A 57 -6.41 3.17 -0.16
N SER A 58 -7.71 3.42 -0.17
CA SER A 58 -8.45 3.94 1.00
C SER A 58 -8.50 2.93 2.14
N GLN A 59 -8.71 1.65 1.82
CA GLN A 59 -8.76 0.57 2.81
C GLN A 59 -7.39 0.21 3.39
N LEU A 60 -6.33 0.38 2.58
CA LEU A 60 -4.97 0.15 3.00
C LEU A 60 -4.51 1.17 4.04
N ARG A 61 -5.05 2.40 4.02
CA ARG A 61 -4.77 3.41 5.04
C ARG A 61 -5.22 2.93 6.43
N SER A 62 -4.34 3.05 7.40
CA SER A 62 -4.68 2.81 8.81
C SER A 62 -5.63 3.89 9.30
N ARG A 63 -6.76 3.49 9.90
CA ARG A 63 -7.75 4.43 10.47
C ARG A 63 -7.17 5.34 11.55
N GLU A 64 -6.14 4.87 12.26
CA GLU A 64 -5.44 5.61 13.32
C GLU A 64 -4.72 6.87 12.81
N ASN A 65 -4.49 7.01 11.50
CA ASN A 65 -3.77 8.16 10.94
C ASN A 65 -4.68 9.34 10.53
N THR A 66 -5.98 9.27 10.84
CA THR A 66 -6.87 10.44 10.69
C THR A 66 -6.79 11.41 11.88
N LEU A 67 -6.00 11.09 12.90
CA LEU A 67 -5.77 11.93 14.06
C LEU A 67 -4.30 12.36 14.11
N GLN A 68 -4.08 13.66 14.31
CA GLN A 68 -2.78 14.35 14.51
C GLN A 68 -2.12 14.98 13.26
N VAL A 69 -2.86 15.82 12.52
CA VAL A 69 -2.27 17.12 12.13
C VAL A 69 -2.70 18.17 13.17
N SER A 70 -2.24 17.98 14.41
CA SER A 70 -2.21 19.08 15.36
C SER A 70 -0.95 19.90 15.05
N LYS A 71 -1.20 21.13 14.61
CA LYS A 71 -0.23 22.22 14.39
C LYS A 71 0.99 22.16 15.32
N SER A 72 2.13 21.72 14.81
CA SER A 72 3.47 22.20 15.23
C SER A 72 4.46 21.78 14.14
N MET A 73 4.73 22.63 13.14
CA MET A 73 5.93 23.47 13.15
C MET A 73 7.14 22.79 13.81
N GLU A 74 7.73 21.79 13.15
CA GLU A 74 9.18 21.54 13.07
C GLU A 74 9.36 20.36 12.08
N ASN A 75 9.68 20.56 10.80
CA ASN A 75 11.06 20.51 10.31
C ASN A 75 11.08 20.99 8.85
N ARG A 76 11.69 22.15 8.60
CA ARG A 76 11.75 22.87 7.30
C ARG A 76 12.85 22.34 6.36
N LEU A 77 12.97 21.03 6.12
CA LEU A 77 14.07 20.53 5.25
C LEU A 77 13.78 19.42 4.25
N ASN A 78 12.54 18.92 4.11
CA ASN A 78 12.21 18.06 2.98
C ASN A 78 11.22 18.78 2.06
N PRO A 79 11.61 19.12 0.81
CA PRO A 79 10.66 19.58 -0.19
C PRO A 79 9.63 18.47 -0.37
N ARG A 80 8.39 18.75 0.06
CA ARG A 80 7.23 17.92 -0.24
C ARG A 80 7.08 17.92 -1.75
N ASP A 81 7.39 16.80 -2.39
CA ASP A 81 6.85 16.52 -3.70
C ASP A 81 5.34 16.38 -3.52
N THR A 82 4.61 17.44 -3.88
CA THR A 82 3.18 17.59 -3.63
C THR A 82 2.38 17.13 -4.86
N PHE A 83 2.98 16.32 -5.73
CA PHE A 83 2.37 15.86 -6.99
C PHE A 83 2.98 14.58 -7.58
N SER A 84 3.09 13.50 -6.82
CA SER A 84 3.37 12.17 -7.40
C SER A 84 2.63 11.15 -6.55
N GLY A 85 1.98 10.16 -7.16
CA GLY A 85 1.01 9.25 -6.51
C GLY A 85 1.50 8.60 -5.21
N GLU A 86 0.57 8.01 -4.47
CA GLU A 86 0.90 7.42 -3.17
C GLU A 86 1.89 6.25 -3.33
N GLU A 87 2.83 6.09 -2.40
CA GLU A 87 3.89 5.05 -2.50
C GLU A 87 3.33 3.64 -2.80
N PRO A 88 2.25 3.16 -2.15
CA PRO A 88 1.69 1.84 -2.47
C PRO A 88 1.14 1.76 -3.90
N GLU A 89 0.63 2.88 -4.43
CA GLU A 89 0.10 2.98 -5.79
C GLU A 89 1.22 2.93 -6.82
N ASP A 90 2.31 3.68 -6.61
CA ASP A 90 3.50 3.62 -7.46
C ASP A 90 4.11 2.22 -7.45
N LEU A 91 4.26 1.60 -6.27
CA LEU A 91 4.80 0.23 -6.17
C LEU A 91 3.92 -0.81 -6.86
N PHE A 92 2.60 -0.63 -6.84
CA PHE A 92 1.67 -1.52 -7.51
C PHE A 92 1.74 -1.35 -9.04
N PHE A 93 1.76 -0.11 -9.54
CA PHE A 93 1.77 0.13 -10.98
C PHE A 93 3.16 -0.02 -11.62
N ASN A 94 4.22 0.25 -10.86
CA ASN A 94 5.60 0.26 -11.30
C ASN A 94 6.49 -0.59 -10.36
N PRO A 95 6.29 -1.92 -10.33
CA PRO A 95 7.12 -2.82 -9.53
C PRO A 95 8.57 -2.77 -10.03
N ARG A 96 9.52 -2.46 -9.13
CA ARG A 96 10.95 -2.33 -9.42
C ARG A 96 11.72 -3.63 -9.28
#